data_AF-A0A4S9Y0D0-F1
#
_entry.id   AF-A0A4S9Y0D0-F1
#
_cell.length_a   1.000
_cell.length_b   1.000
_cell.length_c   1.000
_cell.angle_alpha   90.00
_cell.angle_beta   90.00
_cell.angle_gamma   90.00
#
_symmetry.space_group_name_H-M   'P 1'
#
loop_
_entity.id
_entity.type
_entity.pdbx_description
1 polymer ?
#
loop_
_entity_poly.entity_id
_entity_poly.type
_entity_poly.pdbx_seq_one_letter_code
_entity_poly.pdbx_strand_id
1 'polypeptide(L)'
;ALSSPTTIISSAANHDDEIVARVVPFAISICGFSSNNLTISTNGVLGFGITSSYQPAALPQYTALSPTGYAVIPFWADLYIAQGTSQGIYYQVDGTAGSRIMTLEYYATYYNKTANYYHFQILFYENNPNSFTFKYLNVTDNGVNAVVGYQCQPSKQKPAAIASKSRR
;
A
#
# COMPACT_ATOMS: atom_id res chain seq x y z
N ALA A 1 4.85 0.63 17.78
CA ALA A 1 3.52 1.24 17.72
C ALA A 1 3.69 2.74 17.67
N LEU A 2 2.85 3.42 16.89
CA LEU A 2 2.79 4.88 16.83
C LEU A 2 2.42 5.48 18.19
N SER A 3 2.96 6.67 18.52
CA SER A 3 2.81 7.28 19.84
C SER A 3 1.47 8.01 20.02
N SER A 4 0.86 8.49 18.93
CA SER A 4 -0.44 9.18 18.91
C SER A 4 -1.14 8.96 17.57
N PRO A 5 -1.59 7.72 17.28
CA PRO A 5 -2.15 7.38 15.99
C PRO A 5 -3.55 7.95 15.75
N THR A 6 -3.80 8.35 14.51
CA THR A 6 -5.15 8.40 13.95
C THR A 6 -5.53 7.01 13.43
N THR A 7 -6.71 6.53 13.80
CA THR A 7 -7.22 5.23 13.38
C THR A 7 -7.78 5.28 11.97
N ILE A 8 -7.39 4.33 11.12
CA ILE A 8 -8.00 4.10 9.80
C ILE A 8 -8.97 2.92 9.88
N ILE A 9 -8.49 1.78 10.39
CA ILE A 9 -9.24 0.56 10.71
C ILE A 9 -8.81 0.09 12.10
N SER A 10 -9.76 -0.12 13.00
CA SER A 10 -9.55 -0.73 14.33
C SER A 10 -10.09 -2.14 14.36
N SER A 11 -9.64 -2.96 15.31
CA SER A 11 -10.20 -4.28 15.64
C SER A 11 -11.59 -4.26 16.34
N ALA A 12 -12.40 -3.24 16.13
CA ALA A 12 -13.77 -3.17 16.67
C ALA A 12 -14.68 -4.24 16.03
N ALA A 13 -14.36 -4.63 14.80
CA ALA A 13 -14.93 -5.75 14.07
C ALA A 13 -13.80 -6.57 13.42
N ASN A 14 -14.19 -7.66 12.75
CA ASN A 14 -13.29 -8.37 11.85
C ASN A 14 -13.20 -7.62 10.53
N HIS A 15 -11.99 -7.48 9.98
CA HIS A 15 -11.78 -6.85 8.68
C HIS A 15 -10.94 -7.74 7.78
N ASP A 16 -11.44 -7.91 6.56
CA ASP A 16 -10.87 -8.71 5.49
C ASP A 16 -11.28 -8.09 4.15
N ASP A 17 -10.37 -8.09 3.17
CA ASP A 17 -10.58 -7.55 1.82
C ASP A 17 -11.19 -6.13 1.76
N GLU A 18 -11.03 -5.33 2.81
CA GLU A 18 -11.63 -4.00 2.89
C GLU A 18 -10.72 -2.96 2.25
N ILE A 19 -11.32 -2.04 1.50
CA ILE A 19 -10.65 -0.87 0.93
C ILE A 19 -11.32 0.38 1.47
N VAL A 20 -10.53 1.26 2.08
CA VAL A 20 -11.00 2.54 2.63
C VAL A 20 -10.29 3.71 1.97
N ALA A 21 -11.05 4.79 1.74
CA ALA A 21 -10.51 6.06 1.27
C ALA A 21 -10.27 7.00 2.47
N ARG A 22 -9.14 7.71 2.45
CA ARG A 22 -8.77 8.70 3.46
C ARG A 22 -8.16 9.93 2.80
N VAL A 23 -8.67 11.10 3.19
CA VAL A 23 -8.00 12.37 2.88
C VAL A 23 -6.85 12.55 3.87
N VAL A 24 -5.63 12.48 3.36
CA VAL A 24 -4.40 12.60 4.16
C VAL A 24 -3.92 14.06 4.24
N PRO A 25 -3.11 14.41 5.26
CA PRO A 25 -2.81 15.83 5.55
C PRO A 25 -1.92 16.56 4.53
N PHE A 26 -1.25 15.84 3.63
CA PHE A 26 -0.53 16.37 2.47
C PHE A 26 -0.64 15.41 1.30
N ALA A 27 -0.41 15.91 0.07
CA ALA A 27 -0.46 15.07 -1.12
C ALA A 27 0.69 14.04 -1.09
N ILE A 28 0.34 12.77 -1.29
CA ILE A 28 1.30 11.69 -1.49
C ILE A 28 1.53 11.57 -3.00
N SER A 29 2.79 11.45 -3.41
CA SER A 29 3.16 11.26 -4.82
C SER A 29 3.66 9.84 -5.07
N ILE A 30 3.11 9.20 -6.11
CA ILE A 30 3.52 7.88 -6.59
C ILE A 30 3.77 8.00 -8.09
N CYS A 31 5.02 7.78 -8.51
CA CYS A 31 5.43 7.87 -9.92
C CYS A 31 5.02 9.19 -10.60
N GLY A 32 5.15 10.31 -9.88
CA GLY A 32 4.83 11.66 -10.34
C GLY A 32 3.35 12.06 -10.21
N PHE A 33 2.44 11.11 -10.01
CA PHE A 33 1.03 11.42 -9.75
C PHE A 33 0.82 11.69 -8.26
N SER A 34 0.19 12.83 -7.93
CA SER A 34 0.00 13.26 -6.54
C SER A 34 -1.47 13.45 -6.20
N SER A 35 -1.87 12.94 -5.04
CA SER A 35 -3.22 13.12 -4.50
C SER A 35 -3.16 13.05 -2.97
N ASN A 36 -4.05 13.79 -2.32
CA ASN A 36 -4.29 13.66 -0.89
C ASN A 36 -5.45 12.71 -0.57
N ASN A 37 -6.13 12.14 -1.57
CA ASN A 37 -7.10 11.07 -1.37
C ASN A 37 -6.41 9.72 -1.60
N LEU A 38 -6.09 9.02 -0.52
CA LEU A 38 -5.40 7.73 -0.53
C LEU A 38 -6.42 6.61 -0.32
N THR A 39 -6.40 5.60 -1.20
CA THR A 39 -7.08 4.32 -0.98
C THR A 39 -6.13 3.35 -0.30
N ILE A 40 -6.63 2.66 0.73
CA ILE A 40 -5.85 1.82 1.66
C ILE A 40 -6.60 0.50 1.81
N SER A 41 -5.92 -0.60 1.56
CA SER A 41 -6.48 -1.95 1.65
C SER A 41 -6.02 -2.64 2.94
N THR A 42 -6.87 -3.47 3.56
CA THR A 42 -6.46 -4.37 4.65
C THR A 42 -5.26 -5.22 4.28
N ASN A 43 -5.14 -5.59 3.01
CA ASN A 43 -4.14 -6.49 2.45
C ASN A 43 -2.79 -5.82 2.16
N GLY A 44 -2.47 -4.71 2.82
CA GLY A 44 -1.15 -4.08 2.76
C GLY A 44 -0.81 -3.44 1.42
N VAL A 45 -1.85 -2.96 0.71
CA VAL A 45 -1.74 -2.20 -0.53
C VAL A 45 -2.35 -0.82 -0.32
N LEU A 46 -1.72 0.20 -0.89
CA LEU A 46 -2.23 1.57 -0.83
C LEU A 46 -1.86 2.33 -2.09
N GLY A 47 -2.66 3.31 -2.46
CA GLY A 47 -2.44 4.05 -3.68
C GLY A 47 -3.68 4.76 -4.14
N PHE A 48 -3.81 4.91 -5.46
CA PHE A 48 -4.91 5.63 -6.07
C PHE A 48 -5.76 4.67 -6.91
N GLY A 49 -7.08 4.70 -6.68
CA GLY A 49 -8.02 3.82 -7.38
C GLY A 49 -7.72 2.33 -7.20
N ILE A 50 -7.33 1.90 -5.99
CA ILE A 50 -7.30 0.48 -5.64
C ILE A 50 -8.75 -0.02 -5.65
N THR A 51 -9.02 -1.11 -6.39
CA THR A 51 -10.38 -1.67 -6.53
C THR A 51 -10.53 -3.06 -5.93
N SER A 52 -9.43 -3.78 -5.75
CA SER A 52 -9.39 -5.13 -5.19
C SER A 52 -7.95 -5.44 -4.74
N SER A 53 -7.78 -6.36 -3.79
CA SER A 53 -6.47 -6.76 -3.26
C SER A 53 -6.47 -8.15 -2.63
N TYR A 54 -7.48 -8.97 -2.86
CA TYR A 54 -7.68 -10.25 -2.15
C TYR A 54 -6.71 -11.36 -2.57
N GLN A 55 -6.05 -11.23 -3.72
CA GLN A 55 -5.06 -12.22 -4.20
C GLN A 55 -3.77 -11.54 -4.63
N PRO A 56 -2.68 -11.71 -3.87
CA PRO A 56 -1.35 -11.27 -4.27
C PRO A 56 -0.93 -11.90 -5.60
N ALA A 57 -0.37 -11.09 -6.49
CA ALA A 57 0.16 -11.54 -7.77
C ALA A 57 1.38 -10.72 -8.20
N ALA A 58 2.19 -11.28 -9.09
CA ALA A 58 3.38 -10.59 -9.61
C ALA A 58 3.00 -9.26 -10.27
N LEU A 59 3.75 -8.19 -9.97
CA LEU A 59 3.49 -6.86 -10.50
C LEU A 59 3.96 -6.75 -11.97
N PRO A 60 3.32 -5.88 -12.79
CA PRO A 60 2.20 -4.99 -12.43
C PRO A 60 0.82 -5.66 -12.50
N GLN A 61 -0.13 -5.18 -11.69
CA GLN A 61 -1.51 -5.68 -11.62
C GLN A 61 -2.54 -4.58 -11.92
N TYR A 62 -2.61 -4.14 -13.18
CA TYR A 62 -3.47 -3.02 -13.57
C TYR A 62 -4.96 -3.33 -13.49
N THR A 63 -5.38 -4.51 -13.95
CA THR A 63 -6.81 -4.87 -13.97
C THR A 63 -7.31 -5.35 -12.62
N ALA A 64 -6.48 -6.09 -11.88
CA ALA A 64 -6.87 -6.76 -10.65
C ALA A 64 -6.67 -5.92 -9.38
N LEU A 65 -5.73 -4.96 -9.38
CA LEU A 65 -5.35 -4.16 -8.20
C LEU A 65 -5.73 -2.68 -8.35
N SER A 66 -5.15 -2.02 -9.35
CA SER A 66 -5.32 -0.58 -9.58
C SER A 66 -5.37 -0.25 -11.07
N PRO A 67 -6.57 0.03 -11.64
CA PRO A 67 -6.71 0.43 -13.03
C PRO A 67 -6.01 1.75 -13.37
N THR A 68 -5.85 2.65 -12.39
CA THR A 68 -5.07 3.88 -12.56
C THR A 68 -3.57 3.61 -12.58
N GLY A 69 -3.15 2.51 -11.94
CA GLY A 69 -1.80 1.96 -11.98
C GLY A 69 -0.87 2.48 -10.89
N TYR A 70 -1.29 3.42 -10.04
CA TYR A 70 -0.44 4.00 -8.99
C TYR A 70 -0.68 3.31 -7.64
N ALA A 71 0.25 2.45 -7.25
CA ALA A 71 0.18 1.76 -5.96
C ALA A 71 1.56 1.61 -5.33
N VAL A 72 1.61 1.70 -4.00
CA VAL A 72 2.74 1.32 -3.17
C VAL A 72 2.31 0.11 -2.35
N ILE A 73 3.21 -0.87 -2.25
CA ILE A 73 2.88 -2.24 -1.89
C ILE A 73 3.88 -2.67 -0.82
N PRO A 74 3.73 -2.15 0.42
CA PRO A 74 4.65 -2.49 1.51
C PRO A 74 4.59 -3.96 1.88
N PHE A 75 3.42 -4.60 1.82
CA PHE A 75 3.28 -6.02 2.14
C PHE A 75 1.94 -6.56 1.62
N TRP A 76 1.87 -6.90 0.33
CA TRP A 76 0.63 -7.41 -0.24
C TRP A 76 0.46 -8.91 0.01
N ALA A 77 -0.41 -9.23 0.97
CA ALA A 77 -0.79 -10.57 1.38
C ALA A 77 -2.29 -10.59 1.71
N ASP A 78 -2.86 -11.78 1.87
CA ASP A 78 -4.22 -11.99 2.38
C ASP A 78 -4.25 -11.69 3.90
N LEU A 79 -4.40 -10.40 4.26
CA LEU A 79 -4.25 -9.92 5.62
C LEU A 79 -5.60 -9.74 6.31
N TYR A 80 -5.61 -10.03 7.60
CA TYR A 80 -6.80 -10.04 8.42
C TYR A 80 -6.59 -9.28 9.72
N ILE A 81 -7.57 -8.45 10.07
CA ILE A 81 -7.64 -7.76 11.36
C ILE A 81 -8.75 -8.42 12.18
N ALA A 82 -8.35 -9.14 13.24
CA ALA A 82 -9.23 -9.88 14.11
C ALA A 82 -9.88 -8.96 15.17
N GLN A 83 -11.19 -9.12 15.35
CA GLN A 83 -11.96 -8.41 16.36
C GLN A 83 -11.41 -8.63 17.77
N GLY A 84 -11.39 -7.57 18.58
CA GLY A 84 -11.02 -7.64 20.00
C GLY A 84 -9.52 -7.83 20.25
N THR A 85 -8.69 -7.67 19.21
CA THR A 85 -7.22 -7.72 19.33
C THR A 85 -6.61 -6.32 19.33
N SER A 86 -5.28 -6.23 19.40
CA SER A 86 -4.53 -4.98 19.23
C SER A 86 -4.23 -4.62 17.76
N GLN A 87 -4.75 -5.40 16.81
CA GLN A 87 -4.51 -5.22 15.38
C GLN A 87 -5.21 -3.96 14.83
N GLY A 88 -4.79 -3.52 13.65
CA GLY A 88 -5.41 -2.39 12.95
C GLY A 88 -4.48 -1.72 11.95
N ILE A 89 -5.01 -0.67 11.34
CA ILE A 89 -4.30 0.22 10.43
C ILE A 89 -4.43 1.64 10.98
N TYR A 90 -3.28 2.28 11.13
CA TYR A 90 -3.16 3.57 11.78
C TYR A 90 -2.25 4.48 10.97
N TYR A 91 -2.37 5.79 11.15
CA TYR A 91 -1.34 6.71 10.71
C TYR A 91 -1.04 7.78 11.75
N GLN A 92 0.17 8.31 11.71
CA GLN A 92 0.58 9.47 12.49
C GLN A 92 1.32 10.43 11.55
N VAL A 93 1.17 11.72 11.81
CA VAL A 93 1.90 12.76 11.09
C VAL A 93 2.75 13.53 12.07
N ASP A 94 4.05 13.53 11.82
CA ASP A 94 5.06 14.22 12.62
C ASP A 94 5.66 15.38 11.82
N GLY A 95 6.15 16.41 12.52
CA GLY A 95 6.76 17.59 11.92
C GLY A 95 5.80 18.74 11.63
N THR A 96 6.28 19.75 10.93
CA THR A 96 5.55 20.98 10.59
C THR A 96 5.18 21.00 9.11
N ALA A 97 4.10 21.70 8.74
CA ALA A 97 3.69 21.82 7.34
C ALA A 97 4.86 22.23 6.42
N GLY A 98 5.01 21.54 5.30
CA GLY A 98 6.14 21.66 4.38
C GLY A 98 7.30 20.71 4.67
N SER A 99 7.31 20.02 5.82
CA SER A 99 8.35 19.06 6.22
C SER A 99 7.79 17.87 7.01
N ARG A 100 6.48 17.59 6.88
CA ARG A 100 5.83 16.49 7.60
C ARG A 100 6.28 15.13 7.10
N ILE A 101 6.27 14.16 8.01
CA ILE A 101 6.37 12.74 7.70
C ILE A 101 5.06 12.09 8.13
N MET A 102 4.40 11.39 7.20
CA MET A 102 3.26 10.54 7.54
C MET A 102 3.75 9.11 7.63
N THR A 103 3.64 8.51 8.81
CA THR A 103 3.90 7.08 9.04
C THR A 103 2.56 6.36 9.10
N LEU A 104 2.30 5.44 8.18
CA LEU A 104 1.15 4.54 8.21
C LEU A 104 1.64 3.17 8.69
N GLU A 105 0.98 2.64 9.72
CA GLU A 105 1.34 1.40 10.42
C GLU A 105 0.24 0.35 10.23
N TYR A 106 0.66 -0.85 9.85
CA TYR A 106 -0.17 -2.06 9.85
C TYR A 106 0.25 -2.95 11.01
N TYR A 107 -0.73 -3.45 11.73
CA TYR A 107 -0.56 -4.62 12.58
C TYR A 107 -1.70 -5.60 12.32
N ALA A 108 -1.40 -6.72 11.67
CA ALA A 108 -2.40 -7.67 11.19
C ALA A 108 -1.86 -9.11 11.24
N THR A 109 -2.73 -10.07 10.95
CA THR A 109 -2.37 -11.47 10.75
C THR A 109 -2.61 -11.92 9.31
N TYR A 110 -2.08 -13.07 8.92
CA TYR A 110 -2.52 -13.72 7.69
C TYR A 110 -3.93 -14.33 7.90
N TYR A 111 -4.79 -14.25 6.90
CA TYR A 111 -6.14 -14.82 6.95
C TYR A 111 -6.10 -16.33 7.32
N ASN A 112 -6.91 -16.73 8.30
CA ASN A 112 -6.91 -18.09 8.87
C ASN A 112 -5.58 -18.60 9.45
N LYS A 113 -4.58 -17.74 9.69
CA LYS A 113 -3.34 -18.11 10.40
C LYS A 113 -2.99 -17.06 11.43
N THR A 114 -3.66 -17.14 12.58
CA THR A 114 -3.50 -16.19 13.68
C THR A 114 -2.09 -16.18 14.29
N ALA A 115 -1.25 -17.19 14.04
CA ALA A 115 0.15 -17.19 14.47
C ALA A 115 1.08 -16.39 13.53
N ASN A 116 0.62 -16.06 12.32
CA ASN A 116 1.40 -15.32 11.33
C ASN A 116 1.09 -13.83 11.48
N TYR A 117 1.92 -13.11 12.25
CA TYR A 117 1.75 -11.69 12.52
C TYR A 117 2.66 -10.83 11.65
N TYR A 118 2.11 -9.71 11.19
CA TYR A 118 2.82 -8.73 10.38
C TYR A 118 2.65 -7.36 11.01
N HIS A 119 3.78 -6.76 11.38
CA HIS A 119 3.86 -5.40 11.89
C HIS A 119 4.85 -4.64 11.02
N PHE A 120 4.32 -3.72 10.21
CA PHE A 120 5.13 -2.96 9.28
C PHE A 120 4.59 -1.55 9.13
N GLN A 121 5.44 -0.67 8.60
CA GLN A 121 5.14 0.73 8.39
C GLN A 121 5.55 1.16 6.99
N ILE A 122 4.83 2.15 6.47
CA ILE A 122 5.23 2.93 5.32
C ILE A 122 5.30 4.40 5.71
N LEU A 123 6.39 5.06 5.31
CA LEU A 123 6.63 6.47 5.57
C LEU A 123 6.54 7.26 4.27
N PHE A 124 5.81 8.36 4.30
CA PHE A 124 5.73 9.37 3.24
C PHE A 124 6.30 10.70 3.72
N TYR A 125 6.97 11.42 2.81
CA TYR A 125 7.71 12.63 3.14
C TYR A 125 7.14 13.82 2.34
N GLU A 126 6.64 14.84 3.04
CA GLU A 126 6.04 16.01 2.42
C GLU A 126 7.06 16.84 1.63
N ASN A 127 8.30 16.96 2.13
CA ASN A 127 9.39 17.70 1.50
C ASN A 127 10.20 16.88 0.48
N ASN A 128 9.90 15.59 0.33
CA ASN A 128 10.56 14.69 -0.61
C ASN A 128 9.53 13.82 -1.32
N PRO A 129 8.68 14.43 -2.17
CA PRO A 129 7.62 13.71 -2.87
C PRO A 129 8.20 12.61 -3.78
N ASN A 130 7.41 11.56 -4.02
CA ASN A 130 7.79 10.34 -4.75
C ASN A 130 8.81 9.45 -4.04
N SER A 131 9.09 9.73 -2.77
CA SER A 131 9.87 8.85 -1.90
C SER A 131 8.98 8.24 -0.83
N PHE A 132 9.24 6.97 -0.51
CA PHE A 132 8.64 6.27 0.59
C PHE A 132 9.63 5.26 1.17
N THR A 133 9.47 4.94 2.46
CA THR A 133 10.28 3.93 3.15
C THR A 133 9.38 2.85 3.74
N PHE A 134 9.71 1.58 3.50
CA PHE A 134 9.10 0.45 4.20
C PHE A 134 9.94 0.10 5.42
N LYS A 135 9.31 -0.08 6.57
CA LYS A 135 9.94 -0.60 7.79
C LYS A 135 9.19 -1.83 8.24
N TYR A 136 9.90 -2.94 8.40
CA TYR A 136 9.34 -4.18 8.93
C TYR A 136 9.78 -4.33 10.38
N LEU A 137 8.81 -4.32 11.29
CA LEU A 137 9.04 -4.46 12.73
C LEU A 137 8.93 -5.92 13.16
N ASN A 138 7.98 -6.66 12.56
CA ASN A 138 7.85 -8.10 12.72
C ASN A 138 7.20 -8.71 11.46
N VAL A 139 7.79 -9.80 10.96
CA VAL A 139 7.26 -10.60 9.85
C VAL A 139 7.58 -12.07 10.17
N THR A 140 6.64 -12.77 10.79
CA THR A 140 6.89 -14.07 11.43
C THR A 140 7.28 -15.20 10.47
N ASP A 141 6.94 -15.10 9.19
CA ASP A 141 7.21 -16.13 8.18
C ASP A 141 8.17 -15.67 7.07
N ASN A 142 8.94 -14.60 7.31
CA ASN A 142 9.79 -13.97 6.29
C ASN A 142 9.03 -13.50 5.02
N GLY A 143 7.71 -13.35 5.08
CA GLY A 143 6.90 -12.79 4.00
C GLY A 143 6.72 -13.73 2.82
N VAL A 144 6.75 -15.05 3.01
CA VAL A 144 6.69 -16.03 1.89
C VAL A 144 5.45 -15.89 0.99
N ASN A 145 4.37 -15.31 1.50
CA ASN A 145 3.12 -15.10 0.75
C ASN A 145 2.91 -13.64 0.33
N ALA A 146 3.91 -12.78 0.51
CA ALA A 146 3.78 -11.35 0.28
C ALA A 146 4.44 -10.90 -1.03
N VAL A 147 3.76 -10.00 -1.73
CA VAL A 147 4.36 -9.20 -2.80
C VAL A 147 4.76 -7.84 -2.23
N VAL A 148 5.98 -7.40 -2.49
CA VAL A 148 6.51 -6.10 -2.04
C VAL A 148 6.97 -5.29 -3.24
N GLY A 149 6.63 -4.01 -3.27
CA GLY A 149 7.12 -3.11 -4.31
C GLY A 149 6.23 -1.89 -4.51
N TYR A 150 6.12 -1.47 -5.75
CA TYR A 150 5.23 -0.40 -6.20
C TYR A 150 4.93 -0.62 -7.68
N GLN A 151 3.85 -0.03 -8.17
CA GLN A 151 3.56 0.05 -9.60
C GLN A 151 3.19 1.48 -9.98
N CYS A 152 3.48 1.81 -11.23
CA CYS A 152 3.14 3.08 -11.87
C CYS A 152 2.11 2.83 -12.97
N GLN A 153 1.42 3.88 -13.45
CA GLN A 153 0.55 3.78 -14.63
C GLN A 153 1.22 3.00 -15.79
N PRO A 154 0.48 2.15 -16.53
CA PRO A 154 1.00 1.54 -17.74
C PRO A 154 1.59 2.61 -18.67
N SER A 155 2.82 2.41 -19.14
CA SER A 155 3.38 3.31 -20.13
C SER A 155 2.48 3.31 -21.37
N LYS A 156 2.12 4.49 -21.89
CA LYS A 156 1.40 4.62 -23.17
C LYS A 156 2.30 4.29 -24.39
N GLN A 157 3.38 3.53 -24.21
CA GLN A 157 4.25 3.16 -25.32
C GLN A 157 3.64 1.98 -26.08
N LYS A 158 2.98 2.32 -27.19
CA LYS A 158 2.68 1.40 -28.28
C LYS A 158 3.97 0.64 -28.63
N PRO A 159 3.97 -0.70 -28.79
CA PRO A 159 5.14 -1.40 -29.28
C PRO A 159 5.55 -0.74 -30.61
N ALA A 160 6.80 -0.30 -30.71
CA ALA A 160 7.33 0.15 -31.98
C ALA A 160 7.21 -1.02 -32.95
N ALA A 161 6.32 -0.89 -33.95
CA ALA A 161 6.25 -1.86 -35.03
C ALA A 161 7.61 -1.85 -35.73
N ILE A 162 8.39 -2.91 -35.56
CA ILE A 162 9.58 -3.15 -36.36
C ILE A 162 9.07 -3.49 -37.76
N ALA A 163 8.92 -2.47 -38.61
CA ALA A 163 8.72 -2.67 -40.02
C ALA A 163 10.05 -3.13 -40.63
N SER A 164 10.25 -4.43 -40.75
CA SER A 164 11.31 -4.98 -41.60
C SER A 164 10.96 -4.68 -43.06
N LYS A 165 11.50 -3.60 -43.61
CA LYS A 165 11.62 -3.46 -45.07
C LYS A 165 12.71 -4.42 -45.52
N SER A 166 12.36 -5.54 -46.15
CA SER A 166 13.32 -6.23 -47.01
C SER A 166 13.56 -5.33 -48.22
N ARG A 167 14.83 -5.00 -48.48
CA ARG A 167 15.27 -4.50 -49.78
C ARG A 167 15.72 -5.71 -50.59
N ARG A 168 15.39 -5.62 -51.88
CA ARG A 168 15.57 -6.61 -52.95
C ARG A 168 16.94 -7.28 -52.95
#